data_AF-A0AA43UFG0-F1
#
_entry.id   AF-A0AA43UFG0-F1
#
_cell.length_a   1.000
_cell.length_b   1.000
_cell.length_c   1.000
_cell.angle_alpha   90.00
_cell.angle_beta   90.00
_cell.angle_gamma   90.00
#
_symmetry.space_group_name_H-M   'P 1'
#
loop_
_entity.id
_entity.type
_entity.pdbx_description
1 polymer ?
#
loop_
_entity_poly.entity_id
_entity_poly.type
_entity_poly.pdbx_seq_one_letter_code
_entity_poly.pdbx_strand_id
1 'polypeptide(L)'
;FTLIQNEYSSIAITINAFLFAMIPVAAILAISPRTKSPATLILAGIAIGYIFNAMSTLLLTSTEEETLARIYVWQIGSIDDIIWSNIPIVAVASIIGLFVVGMLSRKLNVLSLGETSAKAMGVNVQTMRYILLLLMAFMVASVISYAGIIGFVGLVSPHIVRILIDSDNRFVVPASAMLGASLLLVCDIVCRLISPNGSIPVGVVISFVGAPIFLYLLVRKNANIW
;
A
#
# COMPACT_ATOMS: atom_id res chain seq x y z
N PHE A 1 13.35 -27.10 18.36
CA PHE A 1 12.22 -27.70 17.62
C PHE A 1 11.02 -26.75 17.54
N THR A 2 10.62 -26.06 18.62
CA THR A 2 9.57 -25.02 18.61
C THR A 2 9.90 -23.77 17.77
N LEU A 3 11.15 -23.30 17.74
CA LEU A 3 11.55 -22.16 16.90
C LEU A 3 11.45 -22.46 15.39
N ILE A 4 11.83 -23.67 14.99
CA ILE A 4 11.78 -24.12 13.60
C ILE A 4 10.32 -24.30 13.14
N GLN A 5 9.45 -24.79 14.03
CA GLN A 5 8.01 -24.93 13.74
C GLN A 5 7.30 -23.56 13.59
N ASN A 6 7.71 -22.56 14.38
CA ASN A 6 7.22 -21.18 14.24
C ASN A 6 7.70 -20.53 12.94
N GLU A 7 8.96 -20.69 12.53
CA GLU A 7 9.47 -20.14 11.27
C GLU A 7 8.73 -20.70 10.04
N TYR A 8 8.48 -22.01 10.01
CA TYR A 8 7.69 -22.62 8.92
C TYR A 8 6.25 -22.11 8.90
N SER A 9 5.65 -21.85 10.06
CA SER A 9 4.33 -21.24 10.17
C SER A 9 4.32 -19.80 9.65
N SER A 10 5.32 -18.98 10.02
CA SER A 10 5.45 -17.59 9.57
C SER A 10 5.67 -17.46 8.05
N ILE A 11 6.50 -18.33 7.47
CA ILE A 11 6.72 -18.37 6.01
C ILE A 11 5.43 -18.76 5.30
N ALA A 12 4.71 -19.77 5.79
CA ALA A 12 3.44 -20.20 5.21
C ALA A 12 2.39 -19.07 5.25
N ILE A 13 2.29 -18.34 6.36
CA ILE A 13 1.40 -17.17 6.49
C ILE A 13 1.78 -16.09 5.47
N THR A 14 3.08 -15.78 5.35
CA THR A 14 3.59 -14.75 4.43
C THR A 14 3.30 -15.09 2.97
N ILE A 15 3.54 -16.34 2.57
CA ILE A 15 3.28 -16.84 1.21
C ILE A 15 1.77 -16.81 0.93
N ASN A 16 0.95 -17.29 1.87
CA ASN A 16 -0.50 -17.26 1.71
C ASN A 16 -1.02 -15.82 1.61
N ALA A 17 -0.58 -14.91 2.48
CA ALA A 17 -0.95 -13.50 2.43
C ALA A 17 -0.59 -12.87 1.08
N PHE A 18 0.61 -13.17 0.56
CA PHE A 18 1.07 -12.67 -0.73
C PHE A 18 0.20 -13.21 -1.88
N LEU A 19 -0.03 -14.53 -1.93
CA LEU A 19 -0.84 -15.16 -2.97
C LEU A 19 -2.29 -14.68 -2.95
N PHE A 20 -2.90 -14.61 -1.76
CA PHE A 20 -4.27 -14.13 -1.62
C PHE A 20 -4.41 -12.64 -1.94
N ALA A 21 -3.38 -11.82 -1.71
CA ALA A 21 -3.36 -10.41 -2.13
C ALA A 21 -3.33 -10.24 -3.67
N MET A 22 -2.80 -11.22 -4.42
CA MET A 22 -2.79 -11.17 -5.88
C MET A 22 -4.15 -11.49 -6.52
N ILE A 23 -5.02 -12.23 -5.83
CA ILE A 23 -6.35 -12.62 -6.36
C ILE A 23 -7.25 -11.39 -6.64
N PRO A 24 -7.49 -10.46 -5.69
CA PRO A 24 -8.30 -9.27 -5.97
C PRO A 24 -7.66 -8.39 -7.04
N VAL A 25 -6.33 -8.33 -7.09
CA VAL A 25 -5.58 -7.61 -8.13
C VAL A 25 -5.85 -8.23 -9.49
N ALA A 26 -5.78 -9.56 -9.63
CA ALA A 26 -6.08 -10.26 -10.87
C ALA A 26 -7.53 -10.00 -11.32
N ALA A 27 -8.49 -9.95 -10.38
CA ALA A 27 -9.87 -9.59 -10.68
C ALA A 27 -9.99 -8.14 -11.20
N ILE A 28 -9.32 -7.18 -10.55
CA ILE A 28 -9.27 -5.77 -11.02
C ILE A 28 -8.60 -5.68 -12.39
N LEU A 29 -7.51 -6.40 -12.62
CA LEU A 29 -6.81 -6.45 -13.91
C LEU A 29 -7.70 -7.00 -15.02
N ALA A 30 -8.51 -8.03 -14.74
CA ALA A 30 -9.47 -8.56 -15.71
C ALA A 30 -10.60 -7.57 -16.04
N ILE A 31 -10.97 -6.69 -15.12
CA ILE A 31 -12.00 -5.66 -15.32
C ILE A 31 -11.42 -4.41 -16.00
N SER A 32 -10.14 -4.11 -15.76
CA SER A 32 -9.45 -2.90 -16.22
C SER A 32 -9.64 -2.55 -17.72
N PRO A 33 -9.54 -3.47 -18.69
CA PRO A 33 -9.78 -3.16 -20.11
C PRO A 33 -11.21 -2.76 -20.44
N ARG A 34 -12.17 -3.23 -19.64
CA ARG A 34 -13.60 -3.07 -19.91
C ARG A 34 -14.08 -1.67 -19.52
N THR A 35 -13.26 -0.90 -18.80
CA THR A 35 -13.58 0.47 -18.41
C THR A 35 -12.48 1.46 -18.80
N LYS A 36 -12.89 2.60 -19.35
CA LYS A 36 -11.98 3.74 -19.60
C LYS A 36 -11.96 4.71 -18.40
N SER A 37 -13.02 4.70 -17.58
CA SER A 37 -13.19 5.62 -16.46
C SER A 37 -12.40 5.16 -15.22
N PRO A 38 -11.48 5.98 -14.69
CA PRO A 38 -10.83 5.72 -13.40
C PRO A 38 -11.82 5.56 -12.26
N ALA A 39 -12.94 6.30 -12.27
CA ALA A 39 -13.97 6.22 -11.23
C ALA A 39 -14.64 4.84 -11.19
N THR A 40 -14.93 4.24 -12.34
CA THR A 40 -15.48 2.88 -12.42
C THR A 40 -14.48 1.84 -11.91
N LEU A 41 -13.18 2.04 -12.18
CA LEU A 41 -12.13 1.15 -11.66
C LEU A 41 -12.05 1.22 -10.12
N ILE A 42 -12.17 2.42 -9.55
CA ILE A 42 -12.25 2.63 -8.10
C ILE A 42 -13.47 1.91 -7.51
N LEU A 43 -14.65 2.09 -8.12
CA LEU A 43 -15.88 1.45 -7.65
C LEU A 43 -15.81 -0.08 -7.73
N ALA A 44 -15.22 -0.63 -8.80
CA ALA A 44 -14.97 -2.06 -8.93
C ALA A 44 -14.02 -2.57 -7.83
N GLY A 45 -12.96 -1.81 -7.52
CA GLY A 45 -12.06 -2.11 -6.42
C GLY A 45 -12.77 -2.13 -5.06
N ILE A 46 -13.64 -1.15 -4.80
CA ILE A 46 -14.46 -1.10 -3.57
C ILE A 46 -15.38 -2.33 -3.48
N ALA A 47 -16.07 -2.67 -4.57
CA ALA A 47 -16.97 -3.83 -4.61
C ALA A 47 -16.22 -5.16 -4.36
N ILE A 48 -15.06 -5.34 -5.01
CA ILE A 48 -14.19 -6.51 -4.77
C ILE A 48 -13.71 -6.52 -3.31
N GLY A 49 -13.33 -5.36 -2.77
CA GLY A 49 -12.94 -5.20 -1.37
C GLY A 49 -14.03 -5.70 -0.41
N TYR A 50 -15.31 -5.37 -0.66
CA TYR A 50 -16.43 -5.87 0.15
C TYR A 50 -16.59 -7.39 0.08
N ILE A 51 -16.39 -8.01 -1.08
CA ILE A 51 -16.46 -9.47 -1.23
C ILE A 51 -15.40 -10.14 -0.37
N PHE A 52 -14.15 -9.68 -0.45
CA PHE A 52 -13.06 -10.22 0.36
C PHE A 52 -13.24 -9.93 1.85
N ASN A 53 -13.74 -8.74 2.21
CA ASN A 53 -14.04 -8.41 3.60
C ASN A 53 -15.14 -9.32 4.19
N ALA A 54 -16.19 -9.61 3.41
CA ALA A 54 -17.24 -10.54 3.81
C ALA A 54 -16.68 -11.97 3.98
N MET A 55 -15.81 -12.42 3.07
CA MET A 55 -15.13 -13.71 3.19
C MET A 55 -14.24 -13.79 4.44
N SER A 56 -13.44 -12.75 4.70
CA SER A 56 -12.64 -12.66 5.93
C SER A 56 -13.52 -12.70 7.18
N THR A 57 -14.63 -11.97 7.17
CA THR A 57 -15.57 -11.95 8.31
C THR A 57 -16.18 -13.33 8.57
N LEU A 58 -16.57 -14.07 7.52
CA LEU A 58 -17.07 -15.45 7.66
C LEU A 58 -16.04 -16.41 8.26
N LEU A 59 -14.74 -16.22 7.96
CA LEU A 59 -13.68 -17.01 8.57
C LEU A 59 -13.50 -16.65 10.05
N LEU A 60 -13.55 -15.36 10.37
CA LEU A 60 -13.40 -14.86 11.74
C LEU A 60 -14.54 -15.31 12.66
N THR A 61 -15.77 -15.44 12.16
CA THR A 61 -16.92 -15.88 12.99
C THR A 61 -16.78 -17.29 13.54
N SER A 62 -15.94 -18.12 12.93
CA SER A 62 -15.71 -19.52 13.32
C SER A 62 -14.34 -19.75 13.98
N THR A 63 -13.64 -18.67 14.33
CA THR A 63 -12.27 -18.70 14.86
C THR A 63 -12.26 -18.60 16.39
N GLU A 64 -11.36 -19.33 17.05
CA GLU A 64 -11.15 -19.27 18.50
C GLU A 64 -10.65 -17.88 18.97
N GLU A 65 -11.01 -17.48 20.18
CA GLU A 65 -10.76 -16.13 20.73
C GLU A 65 -9.28 -15.71 20.69
N GLU A 66 -8.37 -16.62 21.02
CA GLU A 66 -6.92 -16.35 21.02
C GLU A 66 -6.39 -16.06 19.61
N THR A 67 -6.85 -16.83 18.62
CA THR A 67 -6.48 -16.64 17.21
C THR A 67 -7.12 -15.38 16.65
N LEU A 68 -8.36 -15.09 17.05
CA LEU A 68 -9.07 -13.85 16.69
C LEU A 68 -8.30 -12.61 17.16
N ALA A 69 -7.80 -12.61 18.40
CA ALA A 69 -6.99 -11.52 18.93
C ALA A 69 -5.68 -11.33 18.14
N ARG A 70 -4.99 -12.42 17.78
CA ARG A 70 -3.79 -12.36 16.92
C ARG A 70 -4.09 -11.76 15.54
N ILE A 71 -5.19 -12.20 14.90
CA ILE A 71 -5.59 -11.68 13.58
C ILE A 71 -5.95 -10.20 13.68
N TYR A 72 -6.62 -9.78 14.75
CA TYR A 72 -6.95 -8.37 14.98
C TYR A 72 -5.69 -7.51 15.05
N VAL A 73 -4.67 -7.92 15.81
CA VAL A 73 -3.39 -7.20 15.89
C VAL A 73 -2.69 -7.16 14.53
N TRP A 74 -2.66 -8.27 13.80
CA TRP A 74 -2.06 -8.32 12.45
C TRP A 74 -2.75 -7.37 11.46
N GLN A 75 -4.08 -7.24 11.53
CA GLN A 75 -4.84 -6.32 10.69
C GLN A 75 -4.57 -4.84 10.98
N ILE A 76 -4.17 -4.48 12.20
CA ILE A 76 -3.78 -3.10 12.52
C ILE A 76 -2.45 -2.75 11.88
N GLY A 77 -1.54 -3.74 11.77
CA GLY A 77 -0.19 -3.57 11.24
C GLY A 77 0.81 -3.16 12.31
N SER A 78 1.88 -3.95 12.42
CA SER A 78 3.02 -3.72 13.31
C SER A 78 4.32 -4.06 12.60
N ILE A 79 5.39 -3.39 13.01
CA ILE A 79 6.76 -3.71 12.57
C ILE A 79 7.60 -4.38 13.66
N ASP A 80 6.99 -4.68 14.83
CA ASP A 80 7.69 -5.27 15.98
C ASP A 80 8.14 -6.72 15.75
N ASP A 81 7.39 -7.48 14.96
CA ASP A 81 7.69 -8.90 14.68
C ASP A 81 8.64 -9.10 13.49
N ILE A 82 9.20 -8.02 12.93
CA ILE A 82 10.09 -8.11 11.76
C ILE A 82 11.51 -8.49 12.19
N ILE A 83 11.94 -9.67 11.72
CA ILE A 83 13.31 -10.18 11.92
C ILE A 83 14.22 -9.84 10.74
N TRP A 84 15.54 -9.88 10.98
CA TRP A 84 16.57 -9.53 9.99
C TRP A 84 16.50 -10.33 8.69
N SER A 85 16.04 -11.58 8.71
CA SER A 85 15.88 -12.42 7.51
C SER A 85 14.76 -11.94 6.59
N ASN A 86 13.78 -11.18 7.09
CA ASN A 86 12.67 -10.64 6.29
C ASN A 86 13.12 -9.41 5.47
N ILE A 87 14.08 -8.64 5.99
CA ILE A 87 14.49 -7.34 5.44
C ILE A 87 14.99 -7.44 4.00
N PRO A 88 15.89 -8.37 3.61
CA PRO A 88 16.40 -8.44 2.25
C PRO A 88 15.29 -8.64 1.21
N ILE A 89 14.28 -9.47 1.53
CA ILE A 89 13.17 -9.78 0.61
C ILE A 89 12.35 -8.51 0.35
N VAL A 90 11.96 -7.80 1.41
CA VAL A 90 11.16 -6.58 1.32
C VAL A 90 11.96 -5.44 0.67
N ALA A 91 13.24 -5.31 1.00
CA ALA A 91 14.13 -4.30 0.45
C ALA A 91 14.34 -4.48 -1.06
N VAL A 92 14.63 -5.71 -1.51
CA VAL A 92 14.80 -6.01 -2.94
C VAL A 92 13.51 -5.72 -3.71
N ALA A 93 12.35 -6.18 -3.21
CA ALA A 93 11.07 -5.92 -3.85
C ALA A 93 10.77 -4.41 -3.95
N SER A 94 11.07 -3.66 -2.88
CA SER A 94 10.85 -2.22 -2.81
C SER A 94 11.79 -1.43 -3.73
N ILE A 95 13.08 -1.79 -3.77
CA ILE A 95 14.09 -1.12 -4.62
C ILE A 95 13.81 -1.37 -6.10
N ILE A 96 13.52 -2.62 -6.47
CA ILE A 96 13.13 -2.97 -7.85
C ILE A 96 11.89 -2.18 -8.24
N GLY A 97 10.87 -2.17 -7.37
CA GLY A 97 9.65 -1.42 -7.58
C GLY A 97 9.90 0.08 -7.78
N LEU A 98 10.68 0.70 -6.89
CA LEU A 98 11.04 2.12 -6.97
C LEU A 98 11.80 2.43 -8.26
N PHE A 99 12.75 1.57 -8.64
CA PHE A 99 13.52 1.73 -9.87
C PHE A 99 12.63 1.66 -11.12
N VAL A 100 11.76 0.65 -11.21
CA VAL A 100 10.83 0.47 -12.34
C VAL A 100 9.85 1.64 -12.42
N VAL A 101 9.26 2.08 -11.30
CA VAL A 101 8.38 3.26 -11.28
C VAL A 101 9.16 4.53 -11.67
N GLY A 102 10.41 4.66 -11.22
CA GLY A 102 11.31 5.75 -11.59
C GLY A 102 11.55 5.83 -13.10
N MET A 103 11.80 4.70 -13.76
CA MET A 103 11.91 4.64 -15.23
C MET A 103 10.61 5.02 -15.95
N LEU A 104 9.47 4.72 -15.33
CA LEU A 104 8.13 5.01 -15.85
C LEU A 104 7.62 6.42 -15.52
N SER A 105 8.34 7.20 -14.70
CA SER A 105 7.96 8.54 -14.24
C SER A 105 7.55 9.51 -15.36
N ARG A 106 8.29 9.54 -16.47
CA ARG A 106 7.93 10.38 -17.63
C ARG A 106 6.60 9.97 -18.25
N LYS A 107 6.35 8.66 -18.37
CA LYS A 107 5.07 8.15 -18.87
C LYS A 107 3.93 8.46 -17.89
N LEU A 108 4.20 8.43 -16.58
CA LEU A 108 3.23 8.84 -15.55
C LEU A 108 2.84 10.32 -15.67
N ASN A 109 3.80 11.21 -15.98
CA ASN A 109 3.49 12.62 -16.27
C ASN A 109 2.57 12.75 -17.49
N VAL A 110 2.86 12.01 -18.56
CA VAL A 110 2.02 11.98 -19.76
C VAL A 110 0.60 11.48 -19.43
N LEU A 111 0.45 10.42 -18.64
CA LEU A 111 -0.87 9.93 -18.20
C LEU A 111 -1.64 10.96 -17.36
N SER A 112 -0.93 11.83 -16.63
CA SER A 112 -1.54 12.86 -15.79
C SER A 112 -2.22 13.97 -16.61
N LEU A 113 -1.86 14.13 -17.89
CA LEU A 113 -2.51 15.07 -18.83
C LEU A 113 -3.85 14.57 -19.38
N GLY A 114 -4.31 13.39 -18.95
CA GLY A 114 -5.53 12.76 -19.41
C GLY A 114 -5.29 11.67 -20.48
N GLU A 115 -6.28 10.79 -20.62
CA GLU A 115 -6.17 9.60 -21.47
C GLU A 115 -6.09 9.94 -22.97
N THR A 116 -6.78 11.00 -23.42
CA THR A 116 -6.75 11.47 -24.81
C THR A 116 -5.38 12.01 -25.19
N SER A 117 -4.84 12.92 -24.37
CA SER A 117 -3.51 13.51 -24.52
C SER A 117 -2.41 12.44 -24.48
N ALA A 118 -2.51 11.49 -23.56
CA ALA A 118 -1.54 10.40 -23.44
C ALA A 118 -1.50 9.50 -24.68
N LYS A 119 -2.67 9.16 -25.25
CA LYS A 119 -2.75 8.38 -26.49
C LYS A 119 -2.18 9.14 -27.69
N ALA A 120 -2.43 10.45 -27.78
CA ALA A 120 -1.87 11.29 -28.85
C ALA A 120 -0.34 11.35 -28.80
N MET A 121 0.26 11.27 -27.61
CA MET A 121 1.72 11.21 -27.43
C MET A 121 2.28 9.77 -27.50
N GLY A 122 1.51 8.82 -28.04
CA GLY A 122 1.97 7.45 -28.29
C GLY A 122 2.04 6.54 -27.06
N VAL A 123 1.49 6.96 -25.92
CA VAL A 123 1.46 6.11 -24.72
C VAL A 123 0.25 5.17 -24.78
N ASN A 124 0.52 3.87 -24.74
CA ASN A 124 -0.53 2.88 -24.54
C ASN A 124 -1.00 2.91 -23.07
N VAL A 125 -2.08 3.66 -22.82
CA VAL A 125 -2.66 3.86 -21.48
C VAL A 125 -3.11 2.54 -20.85
N GLN A 126 -3.65 1.61 -21.63
CA GLN A 126 -4.10 0.32 -21.10
C GLN A 126 -2.92 -0.50 -20.60
N THR A 127 -1.90 -0.72 -21.44
CA THR A 127 -0.69 -1.44 -21.05
C THR A 127 0.00 -0.80 -19.85
N MET A 128 0.03 0.54 -19.80
CA MET A 128 0.62 1.25 -18.67
C MET A 128 -0.17 1.03 -17.37
N ARG A 129 -1.51 1.11 -17.40
CA ARG A 129 -2.35 0.79 -16.24
C ARG A 129 -2.10 -0.64 -15.75
N TYR A 130 -2.02 -1.60 -16.67
CA TYR A 130 -1.70 -2.99 -16.34
C TYR A 130 -0.37 -3.16 -15.62
N ILE A 131 0.71 -2.61 -16.18
CA ILE A 131 2.05 -2.69 -15.61
C ILE A 131 2.08 -2.05 -14.22
N LEU A 132 1.49 -0.86 -14.07
CA LEU A 132 1.46 -0.15 -12.79
C LEU A 132 0.66 -0.90 -11.73
N LEU A 133 -0.52 -1.42 -12.07
CA LEU A 133 -1.35 -2.17 -11.12
C LEU A 133 -0.64 -3.44 -10.63
N LEU A 134 -0.02 -4.19 -11.55
CA LEU A 134 0.73 -5.40 -11.19
C LEU A 134 1.96 -5.06 -10.32
N LEU A 135 2.71 -4.02 -10.70
CA LEU A 135 3.88 -3.58 -9.95
C LEU A 135 3.52 -3.09 -8.54
N MET A 136 2.49 -2.23 -8.43
CA MET A 136 2.02 -1.74 -7.13
C MET A 136 1.50 -2.89 -6.27
N ALA A 137 0.72 -3.81 -6.84
CA ALA A 137 0.26 -4.99 -6.14
C ALA A 137 1.43 -5.81 -5.58
N PHE A 138 2.43 -6.09 -6.41
CA PHE A 138 3.61 -6.85 -6.01
C PHE A 138 4.36 -6.17 -4.86
N MET A 139 4.62 -4.87 -4.97
CA MET A 139 5.30 -4.10 -3.92
C MET A 139 4.50 -4.09 -2.62
N VAL A 140 3.21 -3.78 -2.70
CA VAL A 140 2.33 -3.66 -1.53
C VAL A 140 2.14 -5.02 -0.85
N ALA A 141 1.89 -6.08 -1.60
CA ALA A 141 1.77 -7.43 -1.05
C ALA A 141 3.06 -7.89 -0.37
N SER A 142 4.22 -7.59 -0.97
CA SER A 142 5.52 -7.93 -0.38
C SER A 142 5.74 -7.26 0.99
N VAL A 143 5.24 -6.04 1.19
CA VAL A 143 5.35 -5.32 2.48
C VAL A 143 4.28 -5.80 3.47
N ILE A 144 3.02 -5.85 3.04
CA ILE A 144 1.87 -6.18 3.91
C ILE A 144 1.95 -7.60 4.45
N SER A 145 2.50 -8.56 3.69
CA SER A 145 2.67 -9.94 4.19
C SER A 145 3.50 -10.04 5.47
N TYR A 146 4.38 -9.06 5.74
CA TYR A 146 5.19 -9.01 6.97
C TYR A 146 4.68 -7.97 7.96
N ALA A 147 4.41 -6.74 7.50
CA ALA A 147 4.11 -5.61 8.38
C ALA A 147 2.62 -5.47 8.73
N GLY A 148 1.74 -6.28 8.12
CA GLY A 148 0.30 -6.10 8.20
C GLY A 148 -0.18 -4.87 7.43
N ILE A 149 -1.42 -4.43 7.72
CA ILE A 149 -2.08 -3.37 6.95
C ILE A 149 -1.68 -2.00 7.48
N ILE A 150 -0.81 -1.29 6.76
CA ILE A 150 -0.42 0.09 7.10
C ILE A 150 -1.10 1.08 6.16
N GLY A 151 -2.00 1.89 6.73
CA GLY A 151 -2.76 2.92 6.01
C GLY A 151 -2.05 4.27 5.90
N PHE A 152 -2.66 5.18 5.13
CA PHE A 152 -2.33 6.61 4.99
C PHE A 152 -0.97 7.01 4.42
N VAL A 153 0.11 6.23 4.61
CA VAL A 153 1.46 6.58 4.10
C VAL A 153 1.43 6.88 2.60
N GLY A 154 0.79 6.00 1.81
CA GLY A 154 0.67 6.14 0.36
C GLY A 154 -0.27 7.26 -0.12
N LEU A 155 -1.09 7.85 0.77
CA LEU A 155 -1.96 8.98 0.45
C LEU A 155 -1.31 10.30 0.87
N VAL A 156 -0.81 10.35 2.10
CA VAL A 156 -0.25 11.56 2.73
C VAL A 156 1.06 11.94 2.08
N SER A 157 1.99 11.00 1.96
CA SER A 157 3.34 11.28 1.50
C SER A 157 3.40 11.92 0.10
N PRO A 158 2.87 11.29 -0.96
CA PRO A 158 2.93 11.88 -2.30
C PRO A 158 2.14 13.20 -2.42
N HIS A 159 1.10 13.42 -1.62
CA HIS A 159 0.39 14.69 -1.62
C HIS A 159 1.18 15.83 -0.98
N ILE A 160 1.87 15.58 0.14
CA ILE A 160 2.76 16.57 0.75
C ILE A 160 3.88 16.92 -0.25
N VAL A 161 4.51 15.92 -0.86
CA VAL A 161 5.59 16.13 -1.83
C VAL A 161 5.13 16.96 -3.03
N ARG A 162 3.93 16.69 -3.57
CA ARG A 162 3.37 17.48 -4.68
C ARG A 162 3.10 18.94 -4.33
N ILE A 163 2.86 19.24 -3.06
CA ILE A 163 2.67 20.63 -2.58
C ILE A 163 4.02 21.32 -2.38
N LEU A 164 5.05 20.58 -1.96
CA LEU A 164 6.37 21.14 -1.63
C LEU A 164 7.30 21.28 -2.84
N ILE A 165 7.32 20.31 -3.74
CA ILE A 165 8.27 20.24 -4.86
C ILE A 165 7.57 20.66 -6.16
N ASP A 166 6.78 19.76 -6.73
CA ASP A 166 5.94 19.96 -7.91
C ASP A 166 5.16 18.66 -8.21
N SER A 167 4.33 18.64 -9.25
CA SER A 167 3.60 17.47 -9.74
C SER A 167 4.39 16.58 -10.72
N ASP A 168 5.66 16.90 -11.01
CA ASP A 168 6.52 16.06 -11.85
C ASP A 168 6.90 14.75 -11.14
N ASN A 169 6.37 13.62 -11.66
CA ASN A 169 6.57 12.29 -11.10
C ASN A 169 8.04 11.83 -11.07
N ARG A 170 8.96 12.48 -11.81
CA ARG A 170 10.40 12.22 -11.70
C ARG A 170 10.94 12.55 -10.31
N PHE A 171 10.41 13.60 -9.70
CA PHE A 171 10.79 14.03 -8.34
C PHE A 171 9.82 13.48 -7.30
N VAL A 172 8.52 13.42 -7.62
CA VAL A 172 7.50 12.93 -6.67
C VAL A 172 7.76 11.48 -6.27
N VAL A 173 8.13 10.59 -7.20
CA VAL A 173 8.35 9.17 -6.90
C VAL A 173 9.45 8.96 -5.84
N PRO A 174 10.71 9.41 -6.03
CA PRO A 174 11.75 9.23 -5.01
C PRO A 174 11.49 10.04 -3.75
N ALA A 175 11.01 11.29 -3.86
CA ALA A 175 10.76 12.12 -2.69
C ALA A 175 9.61 11.58 -1.83
N SER A 176 8.55 11.03 -2.42
CA SER A 176 7.45 10.41 -1.68
C SER A 176 7.85 9.09 -1.03
N ALA A 177 8.77 8.33 -1.62
CA ALA A 177 9.35 7.16 -0.97
C ALA A 177 10.13 7.56 0.29
N MET A 178 10.98 8.59 0.21
CA MET A 178 11.76 9.08 1.35
C MET A 178 10.88 9.73 2.43
N LEU A 179 9.92 10.56 2.04
CA LEU A 179 8.98 11.19 2.97
C LEU A 179 8.07 10.14 3.62
N GLY A 180 7.64 9.11 2.88
CA GLY A 180 6.84 8.01 3.42
C GLY A 180 7.62 7.17 4.43
N ALA A 181 8.88 6.85 4.12
CA ALA A 181 9.76 6.12 5.03
C ALA A 181 10.04 6.92 6.31
N SER A 182 10.38 8.21 6.19
CA SER A 182 10.60 9.07 7.36
C SER A 182 9.34 9.26 8.20
N LEU A 183 8.17 9.43 7.57
CA LEU A 183 6.88 9.50 8.28
C LEU A 183 6.63 8.23 9.10
N LEU A 184 6.81 7.05 8.49
CA LEU A 184 6.60 5.78 9.18
C LEU A 184 7.62 5.57 10.32
N LEU A 185 8.89 5.95 10.10
CA LEU A 185 9.92 5.89 11.14
C LEU A 185 9.60 6.80 12.34
N VAL A 186 9.13 8.03 12.09
CA VAL A 186 8.71 8.93 13.17
C VAL A 186 7.53 8.34 13.94
N CYS A 187 6.54 7.76 13.23
CA CYS A 187 5.42 7.07 13.88
C CYS A 187 5.89 5.89 14.73
N ASP A 188 6.84 5.08 14.25
CA ASP A 188 7.39 3.96 15.03
C ASP A 188 8.13 4.45 16.29
N ILE A 189 8.96 5.49 16.17
CA ILE A 189 9.67 6.08 17.31
C ILE A 189 8.66 6.58 18.36
N VAL A 190 7.62 7.31 17.93
CA VAL A 190 6.54 7.78 18.82
C VAL A 190 5.83 6.60 19.49
N CYS A 191 5.59 5.53 18.73
CA CYS A 191 4.97 4.30 19.24
C CYS A 191 5.79 3.69 20.39
N ARG A 192 7.11 3.54 20.19
CA ARG A 192 8.04 2.99 21.18
C ARG A 192 8.23 3.89 22.40
N LEU A 193 8.12 5.21 22.23
CA LEU A 193 8.19 6.16 23.34
C LEU A 193 6.95 6.11 24.24
N ILE A 194 5.76 5.98 23.65
CA ILE A 194 4.49 5.98 24.39
C ILE A 194 4.18 4.59 24.96
N SER A 195 4.57 3.52 24.26
CA SER A 195 4.38 2.14 24.69
C SER A 195 5.70 1.36 24.67
N PRO A 196 6.54 1.51 25.71
CA PRO A 196 7.83 0.80 25.80
C PRO A 196 7.70 -0.72 25.81
N ASN A 197 6.53 -1.24 26.21
CA ASN A 197 6.22 -2.67 26.26
C ASN A 197 5.67 -3.23 24.94
N GLY A 198 5.64 -2.44 23.85
CA GLY A 198 5.20 -2.91 22.53
C GLY A 198 3.70 -3.20 22.44
N SER A 199 2.87 -2.51 23.22
CA SER A 199 1.42 -2.80 23.27
C SER A 199 0.63 -2.09 22.18
N ILE A 200 1.20 -1.05 21.56
CA ILE A 200 0.53 -0.25 20.53
C ILE A 200 1.20 -0.56 19.19
N PRO A 201 0.45 -1.01 18.17
CA PRO A 201 0.99 -1.17 16.82
C PRO A 201 1.18 0.18 16.11
N VAL A 202 2.25 0.31 15.31
CA VAL A 202 2.55 1.54 14.55
C VAL A 202 1.41 1.97 13.63
N GLY A 203 0.60 1.03 13.14
CA GLY A 203 -0.60 1.27 12.33
C GLY A 203 -1.64 2.20 12.99
N VAL A 204 -1.74 2.17 14.33
CA VAL A 204 -2.62 3.06 15.09
C VAL A 204 -2.09 4.50 15.04
N VAL A 205 -0.80 4.67 15.30
CA VAL A 205 -0.14 5.98 15.36
C VAL A 205 -0.18 6.67 13.99
N ILE A 206 0.16 5.94 12.92
CA ILE A 206 0.11 6.49 11.56
C ILE A 206 -1.32 6.82 11.11
N SER A 207 -2.34 6.09 11.57
CA SER A 207 -3.73 6.43 11.28
C SER A 207 -4.16 7.71 11.99
N PHE A 208 -3.75 7.87 13.26
CA PHE A 208 -4.05 9.06 14.05
C PHE A 208 -3.38 10.33 13.51
N VAL A 209 -2.17 10.20 12.96
CA VAL A 209 -1.44 11.31 12.32
C VAL A 209 -1.89 11.53 10.89
N GLY A 210 -2.02 10.45 10.12
CA GLY A 210 -2.26 10.48 8.68
C GLY A 210 -3.68 10.90 8.32
N ALA A 211 -4.70 10.49 9.08
CA ALA A 211 -6.09 10.85 8.78
C ALA A 211 -6.36 12.37 8.89
N PRO A 212 -5.98 13.07 9.97
CA PRO A 212 -6.12 14.52 10.06
C PRO A 212 -5.33 15.26 8.98
N ILE A 213 -4.09 14.82 8.69
CA ILE A 213 -3.29 15.42 7.62
C ILE A 213 -4.00 15.25 6.28
N PHE A 214 -4.47 14.05 5.96
CA PHE A 214 -5.18 13.79 4.72
C PHE A 214 -6.48 14.60 4.61
N LEU A 215 -7.27 14.68 5.69
CA LEU A 215 -8.48 15.53 5.73
C LEU A 215 -8.15 17.00 5.51
N TYR A 216 -7.11 17.52 6.17
CA TYR A 216 -6.65 18.89 5.97
C TYR A 216 -6.25 19.15 4.51
N LEU A 217 -5.50 18.22 3.90
CA LEU A 217 -5.09 18.31 2.50
C LEU A 217 -6.30 18.27 1.54
N LEU A 218 -7.32 17.47 1.86
CA LEU A 218 -8.55 17.37 1.08
C LEU A 218 -9.36 18.66 1.12
N VAL A 219 -9.57 19.24 2.31
CA VAL A 219 -10.34 20.48 2.48
C VAL A 219 -9.62 21.68 1.86
N ARG A 220 -8.30 21.78 2.04
CA ARG A 220 -7.50 22.89 1.50
C ARG A 220 -7.48 22.92 -0.03
N LYS A 221 -7.69 21.78 -0.69
CA LYS A 221 -7.64 21.65 -2.17
C LYS A 221 -8.89 22.11 -2.91
N ASN A 222 -9.92 22.62 -2.23
CA ASN A 222 -11.03 23.34 -2.87
C ASN A 222 -10.65 24.73 -3.42
N ALA A 223 -9.36 25.08 -3.46
CA ALA A 223 -8.83 26.23 -4.19
C ALA A 223 -7.88 25.77 -5.32
N ASN A 224 -8.45 25.55 -6.52
CA ASN A 224 -7.81 25.70 -7.84
C ASN A 224 -6.71 24.73 -8.34
N ILE A 225 -6.76 23.40 -8.13
CA ILE A 225 -5.95 22.49 -8.99
C ILE A 225 -6.59 21.09 -9.10
N TRP A 226 -7.46 20.89 -10.09
CA TRP A 226 -7.88 19.57 -10.61
C TRP A 226 -7.95 19.61 -12.13
#